data_AF-A0A813F9N5-F1
#
_entry.id   AF-A0A813F9N5-F1
#
_cell.length_a   1.000
_cell.length_b   1.000
_cell.length_c   1.000
_cell.angle_alpha   90.00
_cell.angle_beta   90.00
_cell.angle_gamma   90.00
#
_symmetry.space_group_name_H-M   'P 1'
#
loop_
_entity.id
_entity.type
_entity.pdbx_description
1 polymer ?
#
loop_
_entity_poly.entity_id
_entity_poly.type
_entity_poly.pdbx_seq_one_letter_code
_entity_poly.pdbx_strand_id
1 'polypeptide(L)'
;MSDRELAEAIELIPDRLYWVALHTVPKTSLKSHFFSIDHDLIYEPFFADFGPLNLSMVYRYCKMLEAKLADAALADRRIVHYCSHDPKKRANAATLICAFQ
;
A
#
# COMPACT_ATOMS: atom_id res chain seq x y z
N MET A 1 2.69 14.52 -10.69
CA MET A 1 2.76 13.13 -11.12
C MET A 1 2.06 13.06 -12.45
N SER A 2 2.74 12.54 -13.46
CA SER A 2 2.06 12.22 -14.71
C SER A 2 1.22 10.97 -14.47
N ASP A 3 0.08 10.84 -15.12
CA ASP A 3 -0.78 9.64 -15.11
C ASP A 3 -0.02 8.35 -15.48
N ARG A 4 1.22 8.49 -15.99
CA ARG A 4 2.15 7.44 -16.35
C ARG A 4 2.60 6.56 -15.18
N GLU A 5 2.79 7.11 -13.97
CA GLU A 5 3.20 6.29 -12.80
C GLU A 5 2.04 5.45 -12.25
N LEU A 6 0.79 5.88 -12.46
CA LEU A 6 -0.40 5.08 -12.18
C LEU A 6 -0.67 4.05 -13.28
N ALA A 7 -0.04 4.15 -14.45
CA ALA A 7 -0.21 3.17 -15.52
C ALA A 7 0.37 1.80 -15.17
N GLU A 8 1.35 1.76 -14.26
CA GLU A 8 1.94 0.52 -13.74
C GLU A 8 1.24 0.02 -12.47
N ALA A 9 0.18 0.69 -12.02
CA ALA A 9 -0.56 0.27 -10.85
C ALA A 9 -1.32 -1.03 -11.12
N ILE A 10 -1.20 -1.97 -10.19
CA ILE A 10 -1.98 -3.20 -10.18
C ILE A 10 -3.33 -2.88 -9.55
N GLU A 11 -4.40 -3.18 -10.28
CA GLU A 11 -5.77 -3.08 -9.78
C GLU A 11 -6.14 -4.36 -9.03
N LEU A 12 -6.57 -4.24 -7.77
CA LEU A 12 -6.99 -5.37 -6.95
C LEU A 12 -8.51 -5.40 -6.75
N ILE A 13 -9.12 -4.23 -6.55
CA ILE A 13 -10.57 -4.07 -6.55
C ILE A 13 -10.90 -3.05 -7.64
N PRO A 14 -11.71 -3.42 -8.65
CA PRO A 14 -12.05 -2.55 -9.77
C PRO A 14 -12.49 -1.16 -9.31
N ASP A 15 -11.85 -0.13 -9.87
CA ASP A 15 -12.07 1.29 -9.58
C ASP A 15 -11.91 1.73 -8.13
N ARG A 16 -11.41 0.86 -7.23
CA ARG A 16 -11.40 1.14 -5.79
C ARG A 16 -10.05 0.97 -5.13
N LEU A 17 -9.35 -0.15 -5.36
CA LEU A 17 -8.10 -0.48 -4.66
C LEU A 17 -7.00 -0.81 -5.65
N TYR A 18 -5.89 -0.09 -5.52
CA TYR A 18 -4.72 -0.24 -6.37
C TYR A 18 -3.45 -0.37 -5.54
N TRP A 19 -2.45 -1.01 -6.13
CA TRP A 19 -1.10 -1.11 -5.59
C TRP A 19 -0.07 -0.67 -6.61
N VAL A 20 0.96 0.06 -6.18
CA VAL A 20 2.01 0.55 -7.08
C VAL A 20 3.34 0.75 -6.36
N ALA A 21 4.46 0.54 -7.04
CA ALA A 21 5.77 0.96 -6.55
C ALA A 21 6.11 2.33 -7.16
N LEU A 22 6.55 3.29 -6.33
CA LEU A 22 6.87 4.65 -6.75
C LEU A 22 8.27 5.06 -6.30
N HIS A 23 8.97 5.84 -7.12
CA HIS A 23 10.28 6.41 -6.78
C HIS A 23 10.19 7.63 -5.86
N THR A 24 9.04 8.32 -5.85
CA THR A 24 8.84 9.53 -5.05
C THR A 24 7.50 9.50 -4.33
N VAL A 25 7.40 10.25 -3.24
CA VAL A 25 6.14 10.40 -2.51
C VAL A 25 5.09 11.04 -3.42
N PRO A 26 3.93 10.41 -3.61
CA PRO A 26 2.91 10.92 -4.48
C PRO A 26 2.33 12.25 -3.97
N LYS A 27 2.11 13.20 -4.88
CA LYS A 27 1.40 14.44 -4.56
C LYS A 27 -0.07 14.15 -4.26
N THR A 28 -0.69 14.98 -3.41
CA THR A 28 -2.13 14.92 -3.14
C THR A 28 -2.93 15.01 -4.45
N SER A 29 -3.96 14.19 -4.57
CA SER A 29 -4.87 14.13 -5.72
C SER A 29 -6.33 14.16 -5.25
N LEU A 30 -7.20 14.81 -6.02
CA LEU A 30 -8.65 14.78 -5.77
C LEU A 30 -9.24 13.39 -6.07
N LYS A 31 -8.68 12.66 -7.04
CA LYS A 31 -9.21 11.37 -7.50
C LYS A 31 -8.66 10.16 -6.75
N SER A 32 -7.51 10.31 -6.09
CA SER A 32 -6.82 9.20 -5.45
C SER A 32 -6.34 9.57 -4.05
N HIS A 33 -6.50 8.65 -3.11
CA HIS A 33 -5.91 8.68 -1.78
C HIS A 33 -4.72 7.72 -1.75
N PHE A 34 -3.53 8.28 -1.61
CA PHE A 34 -2.28 7.52 -1.53
C PHE A 34 -1.90 7.27 -0.08
N PHE A 35 -1.46 6.06 0.23
CA PHE A 35 -0.87 5.71 1.52
C PHE A 35 0.24 4.67 1.34
N SER A 36 1.18 4.61 2.27
CA SER A 36 2.27 3.65 2.29
C SER A 36 2.44 3.09 3.69
N ILE A 37 3.06 1.92 3.81
CA ILE A 37 3.43 1.29 5.09
C ILE A 37 4.94 1.25 5.32
N ASP A 38 5.73 1.79 4.39
CA ASP A 38 7.20 1.72 4.36
C ASP A 38 7.89 2.25 5.63
N HIS A 39 7.18 3.04 6.43
CA HIS A 39 7.65 3.64 7.69
C HIS A 39 6.73 3.34 8.89
N ASP A 40 5.63 2.62 8.69
CA ASP A 40 4.62 2.36 9.73
C ASP A 40 4.66 0.90 10.22
N LEU A 41 4.81 -0.06 9.30
CA LEU A 41 4.87 -1.49 9.60
C LEU A 41 6.26 -2.01 9.25
N ILE A 42 7.18 -1.85 10.20
CA ILE A 42 8.61 -2.16 10.01
C ILE A 42 8.91 -3.56 10.54
N TYR A 43 9.51 -4.40 9.70
CA TYR A 43 10.04 -5.69 10.12
C TYR A 43 11.30 -5.48 10.97
N GLU A 44 11.43 -6.20 12.08
CA GLU A 44 12.62 -6.18 12.95
C GLU A 44 13.52 -7.38 12.60
N PRO A 45 14.65 -7.17 11.89
CA PRO A 45 15.52 -8.26 11.45
C PRO A 45 16.31 -8.89 12.60
N PHE A 46 16.48 -10.22 12.56
CA PHE A 46 17.48 -10.89 13.40
C PHE A 46 18.88 -10.80 12.79
N PHE A 47 18.98 -10.89 11.46
CA PHE A 47 20.22 -10.75 10.70
C PHE A 47 19.94 -10.13 9.31
N ALA A 48 19.94 -10.95 8.25
CA ALA A 48 19.74 -10.52 6.86
C ALA A 48 18.30 -10.76 6.36
N ASP A 49 17.46 -11.37 7.19
CA ASP A 49 16.02 -11.49 7.01
C ASP A 49 15.35 -10.12 6.93
N PHE A 50 14.27 -10.04 6.17
CA PHE A 50 13.55 -8.78 5.96
C PHE A 50 12.03 -8.94 6.04
N GLY A 51 11.53 -10.17 6.21
CA GLY A 51 10.12 -10.46 6.17
C GLY A 51 9.82 -11.96 6.04
N PRO A 52 8.53 -12.32 5.83
CA PRO A 52 7.40 -11.39 5.78
C PRO A 52 7.08 -10.78 7.15
N LEU A 53 6.24 -9.73 7.16
CA LEU A 53 5.75 -9.15 8.39
C LEU A 53 4.93 -10.17 9.20
N ASN A 54 4.99 -10.07 10.53
CA ASN A 54 4.29 -10.99 11.42
C ASN A 54 2.77 -10.77 11.41
N LEU A 55 2.01 -11.73 11.96
CA LEU A 55 0.54 -11.72 11.93
C LEU A 55 -0.09 -10.49 12.59
N SER A 56 0.56 -9.91 13.61
CA SER A 56 0.05 -8.70 14.25
C SER A 56 0.08 -7.49 13.31
N MET A 57 1.11 -7.42 12.45
CA MET A 57 1.24 -6.37 11.43
C MET A 57 0.29 -6.61 10.25
N VAL A 58 0.05 -7.86 9.86
CA VAL A 58 -1.00 -8.22 8.89
C VAL A 58 -2.36 -7.74 9.38
N TYR A 59 -2.73 -8.04 10.63
CA TYR A 59 -3.99 -7.58 11.22
C TYR A 59 -4.11 -6.05 11.21
N ARG A 60 -3.06 -5.33 11.64
CA ARG A 60 -3.03 -3.86 11.62
C ARG A 60 -3.21 -3.31 10.21
N TYR A 61 -2.55 -3.90 9.22
CA TYR A 61 -2.70 -3.54 7.82
C TYR A 61 -4.15 -3.71 7.35
N CYS A 62 -4.77 -4.88 7.59
CA CYS A 62 -6.14 -5.14 7.20
C CYS A 62 -7.10 -4.12 7.82
N LYS A 63 -7.01 -3.87 9.14
CA LYS A 63 -7.86 -2.88 9.81
C LYS A 63 -7.67 -1.47 9.28
N MET A 64 -6.43 -1.08 8.97
CA MET A 64 -6.15 0.23 8.37
C MET A 64 -6.76 0.34 6.97
N LEU A 65 -6.63 -0.69 6.15
CA LEU A 65 -7.16 -0.70 4.78
C LEU A 65 -8.70 -0.73 4.78
N GLU A 66 -9.33 -1.55 5.62
CA GLU A 66 -10.78 -1.54 5.83
C GLU A 66 -11.29 -0.16 6.22
N ALA A 67 -10.62 0.51 7.16
CA ALA A 67 -11.00 1.84 7.59
C ALA A 67 -10.95 2.85 6.43
N LYS A 68 -9.92 2.79 5.58
CA LYS A 68 -9.82 3.63 4.37
C LYS A 68 -10.89 3.31 3.34
N LEU A 69 -11.23 2.03 3.19
CA LEU A 69 -12.27 1.58 2.26
C LEU A 69 -13.68 1.96 2.72
N ALA A 70 -13.92 2.04 4.03
CA ALA A 70 -15.20 2.43 4.63
C ALA A 70 -15.34 3.94 4.89
N ASP A 71 -14.27 4.73 4.78
CA ASP A 71 -14.30 6.17 5.02
C ASP A 71 -15.13 6.90 3.95
N ALA A 72 -16.23 7.54 4.39
CA ALA A 72 -17.12 8.30 3.54
C ALA A 72 -16.43 9.48 2.83
N ALA A 73 -15.40 10.09 3.44
CA ALA A 73 -14.62 11.16 2.80
C ALA A 73 -13.75 10.64 1.63
N LEU A 74 -13.56 9.32 1.54
CA LEU A 74 -12.78 8.65 0.50
C LEU A 74 -13.65 7.81 -0.44
N ALA A 75 -14.98 7.89 -0.35
CA ALA A 75 -15.90 7.07 -1.13
C ALA A 75 -15.69 7.22 -2.65
N ASP A 76 -15.52 8.45 -3.12
CA ASP A 76 -15.33 8.77 -4.55
C ASP A 76 -13.85 8.76 -5.00
N ARG A 77 -12.94 8.30 -4.14
CA ARG A 77 -11.49 8.31 -4.40
C ARG A 77 -10.96 6.89 -4.56
N ARG A 78 -9.99 6.70 -5.45
CA ARG A 78 -9.23 5.45 -5.55
C ARG A 78 -8.29 5.35 -4.36
N ILE A 79 -8.32 4.24 -3.63
CA ILE A 79 -7.35 3.93 -2.58
C ILE A 79 -6.12 3.32 -3.24
N VAL A 80 -4.96 3.94 -3.08
CA VAL A 80 -3.71 3.51 -3.70
C VAL A 80 -2.68 3.23 -2.62
N HIS A 81 -2.41 1.94 -2.39
CA HIS A 81 -1.29 1.51 -1.56
C HIS A 81 -0.01 1.61 -2.38
N TYR A 82 0.86 2.56 -2.05
CA TYR A 82 2.17 2.67 -2.69
C TYR A 82 3.30 2.22 -1.78
N CYS A 83 4.39 1.76 -2.38
CA CYS A 83 5.65 1.47 -1.69
C CYS A 83 6.83 2.04 -2.48
N SER A 84 7.99 2.15 -1.85
CA SER A 84 9.23 2.49 -2.54
C SER A 84 9.73 1.34 -3.42
N HIS A 85 10.72 1.63 -4.27
CA HIS A 85 11.40 0.60 -5.06
C HIS A 85 12.42 -0.24 -4.27
N ASP A 86 12.53 -0.06 -2.95
CA ASP A 86 13.31 -0.97 -2.12
C ASP A 86 12.73 -2.40 -2.24
N PRO A 87 13.50 -3.40 -2.72
CA PRO A 87 12.97 -4.73 -2.97
C PRO A 87 12.37 -5.41 -1.74
N LYS A 88 12.92 -5.14 -0.55
CA LYS A 88 12.47 -5.74 0.72
C LYS A 88 11.15 -5.13 1.13
N LYS A 89 11.03 -3.80 1.09
CA LYS A 89 9.78 -3.10 1.40
C LYS A 89 8.68 -3.46 0.41
N ARG A 90 9.01 -3.49 -0.88
CA ARG A 90 8.07 -3.87 -1.95
C ARG A 90 7.53 -5.28 -1.75
N ALA A 91 8.39 -6.24 -1.41
CA ALA A 91 7.97 -7.62 -1.12
C ALA A 91 7.03 -7.70 0.08
N ASN A 92 7.34 -6.99 1.18
CA ASN A 92 6.48 -6.94 2.36
C ASN A 92 5.13 -6.25 2.08
N ALA A 93 5.13 -5.11 1.39
CA ALA A 93 3.94 -4.37 1.02
C ALA A 93 3.03 -5.19 0.09
N ALA A 94 3.61 -5.91 -0.88
CA ALA A 94 2.90 -6.82 -1.76
C ALA A 94 2.30 -8.00 -0.98
N THR A 95 3.06 -8.58 -0.03
CA THR A 95 2.57 -9.67 0.82
C THR A 95 1.37 -9.23 1.65
N LEU A 96 1.42 -8.04 2.25
CA LEU A 96 0.33 -7.48 3.05
C LEU A 96 -0.95 -7.29 2.23
N ILE A 97 -0.85 -6.70 1.03
CA ILE A 97 -2.04 -6.45 0.23
C ILE A 97 -2.64 -7.76 -0.32
N CYS A 98 -1.80 -8.75 -0.64
CA CYS A 98 -2.28 -10.08 -1.02
C CYS A 98 -2.93 -10.83 0.15
N ALA A 99 -2.46 -10.64 1.39
CA ALA A 99 -3.06 -11.27 2.57
C ALA A 99 -4.42 -10.65 2.98
N PHE A 100 -4.74 -9.47 2.44
CA PHE A 100 -6.04 -8.81 2.66
C PHE A 100 -7.14 -9.31 1.70
N GLN A 101 -6.76 -9.73 0.48
CA GLN A 101 -7.68 -10.29 -0.52
C GLN A 101 -8.04 -11.73 -0.19
#